data_AF-A0A1A0W485-F1
#
_entry.id   AF-A0A1A0W485-F1
#
_cell.length_a   1.000
_cell.length_b   1.000
_cell.length_c   1.000
_cell.angle_alpha   90.00
_cell.angle_beta   90.00
_cell.angle_gamma   90.00
#
_symmetry.space_group_name_H-M   'P 1'
#
loop_
_entity.id
_entity.type
_entity.pdbx_description
1 polymer ?
#
loop_
_entity_poly.entity_id
_entity_poly.type
_entity_poly.pdbx_seq_one_letter_code
_entity_poly.pdbx_strand_id
1 'polypeptide(L)'
;MQRNLFTEDHEAFRALARDFIEKEVVPAYPEWEKGGRMPRDVFKQMGELGMLGMAIPEEYGGAGIGDYRYNVVLQEEAARALVTLSTVRTQLEVILPYFLHYANEEQRQRWFPGLAAGTLLTAVAMTEPGTGSDLAGMRTTAVRDGDEYVLNGAKTFITGGIQADLVVVVARTSTDPENRRKGLTLLVVEDGMAGFERGRELEKMGCKVQDTAELSFTDVRVPVANVLGEEGEAFSYLGHNLAQERLTVAVGSVAQARSAIAAAIGYTKDRKAFGQPVASFQNTKFELAACSTEVEAAQAMLDRAVALHVDGELSGADAARVKLFCTEMQARVIDRCLQLFGGYGYMMEYPIARLYTDARVARIYAGTSEVMKVIIAKSLGL
;
A
#
# COMPACT_ATOMS: atom_id res chain seq x y z
N MET A 1 -8.15 18.83 -14.04
CA MET A 1 -9.58 18.94 -14.40
C MET A 1 -10.39 19.05 -13.11
N GLN A 2 -11.61 19.58 -13.15
CA GLN A 2 -12.46 19.58 -11.95
C GLN A 2 -12.80 18.13 -11.56
N ARG A 3 -12.64 17.80 -10.28
CA ARG A 3 -12.97 16.47 -9.72
C ARG A 3 -14.26 16.59 -8.92
N ASN A 4 -15.15 15.61 -9.08
CA ASN A 4 -16.44 15.56 -8.38
C ASN A 4 -16.54 14.32 -7.46
N LEU A 5 -15.40 13.82 -6.98
CA LEU A 5 -15.29 12.57 -6.22
C LEU A 5 -15.56 12.76 -4.72
N PHE A 6 -15.22 13.93 -4.18
CA PHE A 6 -15.21 14.22 -2.74
C PHE A 6 -16.40 15.08 -2.32
N THR A 7 -16.85 14.87 -1.08
CA THR A 7 -17.90 15.66 -0.40
C THR A 7 -17.25 16.61 0.62
N GLU A 8 -18.06 17.44 1.28
CA GLU A 8 -17.59 18.34 2.34
C GLU A 8 -16.88 17.60 3.49
N ASP A 9 -17.36 16.42 3.89
CA ASP A 9 -16.73 15.61 4.94
C ASP A 9 -15.32 15.14 4.53
N HIS A 10 -15.15 14.77 3.26
CA HIS A 10 -13.83 14.39 2.72
C HIS A 10 -12.87 15.58 2.70
N GLU A 11 -13.36 16.79 2.39
CA GLU A 11 -12.54 18.00 2.41
C GLU A 11 -12.21 18.46 3.84
N ALA A 12 -13.11 18.25 4.80
CA ALA A 12 -12.83 18.46 6.22
C ALA A 12 -11.74 17.49 6.72
N PHE A 13 -11.84 16.21 6.37
CA PHE A 13 -10.80 15.23 6.67
C PHE A 13 -9.48 15.54 5.96
N ARG A 14 -9.53 16.08 4.73
CA ARG A 14 -8.34 16.54 4.00
C ARG A 14 -7.60 17.64 4.75
N ALA A 15 -8.31 18.59 5.34
CA ALA A 15 -7.71 19.63 6.17
C ALA A 15 -7.04 19.03 7.41
N LEU A 16 -7.70 18.09 8.10
CA LEU A 16 -7.13 17.39 9.25
C LEU A 16 -5.86 16.61 8.88
N ALA A 17 -5.90 15.82 7.80
CA ALA A 17 -4.77 15.05 7.30
C ALA A 17 -3.60 15.95 6.91
N ARG A 18 -3.88 17.06 6.20
CA ARG A 18 -2.90 18.07 5.83
C ARG A 18 -2.18 18.64 7.05
N ASP A 19 -2.95 19.07 8.03
CA ASP A 19 -2.43 19.68 9.25
C ASP A 19 -1.51 18.73 10.01
N PHE A 20 -1.92 17.47 10.18
CA PHE A 20 -1.10 16.45 10.83
C PHE A 20 0.20 16.19 10.04
N ILE A 21 0.10 16.04 8.72
CA ILE A 21 1.26 15.77 7.87
C ILE A 21 2.27 16.92 7.92
N GLU A 22 1.80 18.17 7.84
CA GLU A 22 2.68 19.34 7.85
C GLU A 22 3.35 19.56 9.22
N LYS A 23 2.65 19.28 10.32
CA LYS A 23 3.15 19.51 11.68
C LYS A 23 4.02 18.37 12.21
N GLU A 24 3.59 17.13 12.01
CA GLU A 24 4.19 15.95 12.66
C GLU A 24 5.08 15.14 11.69
N VAL A 25 4.67 15.00 10.42
CA VAL A 25 5.33 14.09 9.47
C VAL A 25 6.49 14.76 8.75
N VAL A 26 6.25 15.90 8.09
CA VAL A 26 7.25 16.57 7.25
C VAL A 26 8.55 16.90 8.01
N PRO A 27 8.52 17.45 9.24
CA PRO A 27 9.74 17.77 9.96
C PRO A 27 10.53 16.53 10.39
N ALA A 28 9.86 15.41 10.65
CA ALA A 28 10.46 14.18 11.16
C ALA A 28 10.93 13.21 10.05
N TYR A 29 10.38 13.34 8.83
CA TYR A 29 10.60 12.42 7.72
C TYR A 29 12.08 12.12 7.40
N PRO A 30 13.02 13.10 7.41
CA PRO A 30 14.44 12.80 7.15
C PRO A 30 15.06 11.82 8.13
N GLU A 31 14.64 11.82 9.40
CA GLU A 31 15.13 10.87 10.39
C GLU A 31 14.50 9.48 10.19
N TRP A 32 13.25 9.42 9.72
CA TRP A 32 12.61 8.15 9.36
C TRP A 32 13.29 7.49 8.17
N GLU A 33 13.71 8.28 7.17
CA GLU A 33 14.46 7.77 6.01
C GLU A 33 15.82 7.19 6.42
N LYS A 34 16.51 7.82 7.38
CA LYS A 34 17.77 7.32 7.94
C LYS A 34 17.54 6.07 8.79
N GLY A 35 16.47 6.06 9.59
CA GLY A 35 16.12 4.96 10.50
C GLY A 35 15.45 3.75 9.83
N GLY A 36 15.09 3.86 8.55
CA GLY A 36 14.42 2.78 7.80
C GLY A 36 12.92 2.65 8.04
N ARG A 37 12.35 3.45 8.96
CA ARG A 37 10.96 3.28 9.40
C ARG A 37 10.35 4.52 10.04
N MET A 38 9.02 4.59 9.95
CA MET A 38 8.23 5.51 10.76
C MET A 38 8.07 4.94 12.19
N PRO A 39 8.25 5.76 13.25
CA PRO A 39 8.08 5.32 14.63
C PRO A 39 6.64 4.90 14.95
N ARG A 40 6.50 3.90 15.83
CA ARG A 40 5.19 3.39 16.30
C ARG A 40 4.30 4.47 16.92
N ASP A 41 4.88 5.45 17.62
CA ASP A 41 4.08 6.49 18.27
C ASP A 41 3.33 7.40 17.28
N VAL A 42 3.80 7.50 16.03
CA VAL A 42 3.08 8.22 14.96
C VAL A 42 1.77 7.50 14.62
N PHE A 43 1.75 6.16 14.64
CA PHE A 43 0.51 5.39 14.43
C PHE A 43 -0.51 5.68 15.55
N LYS A 44 -0.05 5.75 16.81
CA LYS A 44 -0.92 6.10 17.94
C LYS A 44 -1.51 7.50 17.79
N GLN A 45 -0.69 8.49 17.44
CA GLN A 45 -1.17 9.85 17.16
C GLN A 45 -2.23 9.87 16.05
N MET A 46 -2.02 9.12 14.97
CA MET A 46 -3.02 8.98 13.91
C MET A 46 -4.31 8.30 14.40
N GLY A 47 -4.20 7.32 15.29
CA GLY A 47 -5.34 6.67 15.94
C GLY A 47 -6.14 7.62 16.84
N GLU A 48 -5.45 8.44 17.65
CA GLU A 48 -6.05 9.48 18.51
C GLU A 48 -6.83 10.53 17.70
N LEU A 49 -6.37 10.83 16.48
CA LEU A 49 -7.06 11.71 15.54
C LEU A 49 -8.20 11.00 14.75
N GLY A 50 -8.44 9.71 15.00
CA GLY A 50 -9.44 8.90 14.31
C GLY A 50 -9.07 8.49 12.87
N MET A 51 -7.87 8.82 12.40
CA MET A 51 -7.46 8.58 11.00
C MET A 51 -7.31 7.10 10.67
N LEU A 52 -6.92 6.27 11.65
CA LEU A 52 -6.75 4.82 11.46
C LEU A 52 -8.07 4.04 11.64
N GLY A 53 -9.03 4.63 12.36
CA GLY A 53 -10.28 3.99 12.76
C GLY A 53 -11.48 4.25 11.85
N MET A 54 -11.31 4.98 10.74
CA MET A 54 -12.44 5.44 9.91
C MET A 54 -13.44 4.34 9.55
N ALA A 55 -12.97 3.19 9.05
CA ALA A 55 -13.83 2.07 8.65
C ALA A 55 -14.13 1.06 9.78
N ILE A 56 -13.48 1.19 10.93
CA ILE A 56 -13.70 0.29 12.08
C ILE A 56 -15.01 0.70 12.77
N PRO A 57 -15.91 -0.23 13.16
CA PRO A 57 -17.16 0.12 13.84
C PRO A 57 -16.97 0.90 15.14
N GLU A 58 -17.95 1.74 15.48
CA GLU A 58 -17.90 2.64 16.66
C GLU A 58 -17.71 1.89 17.98
N GLU A 59 -18.32 0.71 18.12
CA GLU A 59 -18.20 -0.12 19.34
C GLU A 59 -16.75 -0.57 19.63
N TYR A 60 -15.89 -0.53 18.61
CA TYR A 60 -14.46 -0.83 18.72
C TYR A 60 -13.57 0.43 18.67
N GLY A 61 -14.15 1.62 18.83
CA GLY A 61 -13.41 2.89 18.86
C GLY A 61 -13.07 3.48 17.49
N GLY A 62 -13.69 3.00 16.42
CA GLY A 62 -13.61 3.62 15.09
C GLY A 62 -14.77 4.58 14.78
N ALA A 63 -14.91 4.98 13.52
CA ALA A 63 -15.99 5.86 13.07
C ALA A 63 -17.14 5.14 12.33
N GLY A 64 -16.97 3.87 11.98
CA GLY A 64 -17.98 3.08 11.25
C GLY A 64 -18.23 3.53 9.81
N ILE A 65 -17.37 4.37 9.24
CA ILE A 65 -17.51 4.93 7.89
C ILE A 65 -16.67 4.11 6.91
N GLY A 66 -17.31 3.12 6.27
CA GLY A 66 -16.72 2.27 5.24
C GLY A 66 -16.51 2.94 3.88
N ASP A 67 -15.97 4.16 3.84
CA ASP A 67 -15.74 4.92 2.60
C ASP A 67 -14.24 5.00 2.25
N TYR A 68 -13.85 4.34 1.16
CA TYR A 68 -12.45 4.28 0.72
C TYR A 68 -11.88 5.66 0.34
N ARG A 69 -12.71 6.66 0.05
CA ARG A 69 -12.25 8.00 -0.33
C ARG A 69 -11.46 8.71 0.77
N TYR A 70 -11.68 8.40 2.05
CA TYR A 70 -10.85 8.91 3.14
C TYR A 70 -9.40 8.45 3.01
N ASN A 71 -9.17 7.20 2.58
CA ASN A 71 -7.83 6.68 2.34
C ASN A 71 -7.18 7.37 1.12
N VAL A 72 -7.97 7.65 0.07
CA VAL A 72 -7.50 8.43 -1.09
C VAL A 72 -7.03 9.82 -0.67
N VAL A 73 -7.80 10.51 0.17
CA VAL A 73 -7.43 11.83 0.72
C VAL A 73 -6.10 11.76 1.45
N LEU A 74 -5.92 10.76 2.32
CA LEU A 74 -4.70 10.60 3.12
C LEU A 74 -3.46 10.40 2.24
N GLN A 75 -3.56 9.56 1.21
CA GLN A 75 -2.47 9.37 0.24
C GLN A 75 -2.15 10.63 -0.55
N GLU A 76 -3.19 11.36 -1.00
CA GLU A 76 -3.01 12.60 -1.75
C GLU A 76 -2.31 13.69 -0.93
N GLU A 77 -2.68 13.86 0.33
CA GLU A 77 -2.05 14.86 1.20
C GLU A 77 -0.60 14.50 1.56
N ALA A 78 -0.30 13.21 1.78
CA ALA A 78 1.07 12.76 2.01
C ALA A 78 1.94 13.01 0.76
N ALA A 79 1.44 12.63 -0.41
CA ALA A 79 2.15 12.84 -1.67
C ALA A 79 2.38 14.33 -1.97
N ARG A 80 1.36 15.19 -1.72
CA ARG A 80 1.46 16.65 -1.88
C ARG A 80 2.60 17.24 -1.07
N ALA A 81 2.77 16.75 0.16
CA ALA A 81 3.85 17.16 1.06
C ALA A 81 5.19 16.46 0.75
N LEU A 82 5.26 15.70 -0.34
CA LEU A 82 6.44 14.92 -0.76
C LEU A 82 6.90 13.99 0.36
N VAL A 83 5.98 13.30 1.04
CA VAL A 83 6.28 12.29 2.06
C VAL A 83 5.41 11.06 1.84
N THR A 84 5.66 10.00 2.61
CA THR A 84 4.78 8.83 2.68
C THR A 84 4.48 8.52 4.14
N LEU A 85 3.35 7.88 4.42
CA LEU A 85 3.00 7.46 5.79
C LEU A 85 3.43 6.00 6.06
N SER A 86 4.61 5.63 5.56
CA SER A 86 5.20 4.31 5.76
C SER A 86 4.21 3.16 5.42
N THR A 87 3.88 2.31 6.39
CA THR A 87 3.04 1.11 6.24
C THR A 87 1.56 1.36 6.53
N VAL A 88 1.17 2.58 6.93
CA VAL A 88 -0.23 2.97 7.19
C VAL A 88 -1.12 2.64 6.00
N ARG A 89 -0.67 2.97 4.78
CA ARG A 89 -1.39 2.64 3.54
C ARG A 89 -1.68 1.14 3.44
N THR A 90 -0.69 0.30 3.70
CA THR A 90 -0.85 -1.16 3.65
C THR A 90 -1.80 -1.64 4.74
N GLN A 91 -1.68 -1.11 5.96
CA GLN A 91 -2.54 -1.45 7.08
C GLN A 91 -4.01 -1.12 6.79
N LEU A 92 -4.32 0.10 6.34
CA LEU A 92 -5.70 0.55 6.14
C LEU A 92 -6.33 0.02 4.86
N GLU A 93 -5.55 -0.09 3.78
CA GLU A 93 -6.12 -0.29 2.45
C GLU A 93 -5.96 -1.71 1.93
N VAL A 94 -5.04 -2.49 2.51
CA VAL A 94 -4.78 -3.87 2.10
C VAL A 94 -5.18 -4.83 3.22
N ILE A 95 -4.79 -4.56 4.46
CA ILE A 95 -4.90 -5.54 5.54
C ILE A 95 -6.23 -5.44 6.29
N LEU A 96 -6.61 -4.23 6.71
CA LEU A 96 -7.86 -3.96 7.43
C LEU A 96 -9.11 -4.53 6.73
N PRO A 97 -9.25 -4.51 5.39
CA PRO A 97 -10.37 -5.16 4.72
C PRO A 97 -10.50 -6.66 5.04
N TYR A 98 -9.40 -7.42 5.19
CA TYR A 98 -9.50 -8.84 5.58
C TYR A 98 -10.12 -8.98 6.96
N PHE A 99 -9.71 -8.14 7.91
CA PHE A 99 -10.27 -8.11 9.26
C PHE A 99 -11.76 -7.74 9.23
N LEU A 100 -12.13 -6.66 8.53
CA LEU A 100 -13.53 -6.20 8.45
C LEU A 100 -14.47 -7.27 7.86
N HIS A 101 -14.03 -7.99 6.83
CA HIS A 101 -14.87 -8.96 6.14
C HIS A 101 -14.89 -10.34 6.80
N TYR A 102 -13.77 -10.78 7.39
CA TYR A 102 -13.58 -12.19 7.77
C TYR A 102 -13.36 -12.41 9.26
N ALA A 103 -13.15 -11.36 10.06
CA ALA A 103 -13.03 -11.52 11.51
C ALA A 103 -14.40 -11.85 12.13
N ASN A 104 -14.41 -12.88 12.98
CA ASN A 104 -15.57 -13.19 13.82
C ASN A 104 -15.65 -12.23 15.02
N GLU A 105 -16.69 -12.34 15.84
CA GLU A 105 -16.93 -11.44 16.97
C GLU A 105 -15.81 -11.43 18.02
N GLU A 106 -15.28 -12.59 18.40
CA GLU A 106 -14.17 -12.68 19.36
C GLU A 106 -12.91 -12.00 18.83
N GLN A 107 -12.59 -12.24 17.55
CA GLN A 107 -11.46 -11.61 16.87
C GLN A 107 -11.62 -10.09 16.77
N ARG A 108 -12.83 -9.59 16.50
CA ARG A 108 -13.13 -8.16 16.47
C ARG A 108 -12.88 -7.52 17.82
N GLN A 109 -13.42 -8.10 18.89
CA GLN A 109 -13.19 -7.64 20.26
C GLN A 109 -11.71 -7.62 20.64
N ARG A 110 -10.94 -8.62 20.20
CA ARG A 110 -9.51 -8.72 20.50
C ARG A 110 -8.66 -7.71 19.74
N TRP A 111 -8.93 -7.49 18.46
CA TRP A 111 -8.00 -6.77 17.59
C TRP A 111 -8.46 -5.36 17.19
N PHE A 112 -9.75 -5.14 16.94
CA PHE A 112 -10.23 -3.89 16.35
C PHE A 112 -9.94 -2.65 17.21
N PRO A 113 -10.09 -2.69 18.55
CA PRO A 113 -9.73 -1.54 19.39
C PRO A 113 -8.27 -1.11 19.21
N GLY A 114 -7.34 -2.08 19.14
CA GLY A 114 -5.93 -1.79 18.96
C GLY A 114 -5.59 -1.30 17.54
N LEU A 115 -6.30 -1.79 16.52
CA LEU A 115 -6.16 -1.32 15.14
C LEU A 115 -6.63 0.13 15.00
N ALA A 116 -7.78 0.48 15.60
CA ALA A 116 -8.32 1.83 15.59
C ALA A 116 -7.42 2.82 16.34
N ALA A 117 -6.91 2.42 17.51
CA ALA A 117 -6.03 3.23 18.34
C ALA A 117 -4.58 3.33 17.82
N GLY A 118 -4.20 2.59 16.77
CA GLY A 118 -2.82 2.55 16.27
C GLY A 118 -1.83 1.88 17.24
N THR A 119 -2.32 1.08 18.20
CA THR A 119 -1.48 0.32 19.14
C THR A 119 -1.15 -1.07 18.63
N LEU A 120 -1.97 -1.61 17.71
CA LEU A 120 -1.71 -2.83 16.95
C LEU A 120 -1.40 -2.48 15.49
N LEU A 121 -0.22 -2.89 15.04
CA LEU A 121 0.24 -2.75 13.67
C LEU A 121 0.12 -4.08 12.95
N THR A 122 -0.16 -4.04 11.65
CA THR A 122 -0.42 -5.24 10.87
C THR A 122 0.51 -5.42 9.68
N ALA A 123 0.74 -6.68 9.33
CA ALA A 123 1.36 -7.08 8.08
C ALA A 123 0.56 -8.22 7.42
N VAL A 124 0.77 -8.42 6.12
CA VAL A 124 0.24 -9.58 5.40
C VAL A 124 1.39 -10.31 4.71
N ALA A 125 1.47 -11.61 4.92
CA ALA A 125 2.59 -12.45 4.51
C ALA A 125 2.16 -13.52 3.52
N MET A 126 2.24 -13.15 2.23
CA MET A 126 1.86 -14.02 1.11
C MET A 126 3.10 -14.61 0.43
N THR A 127 3.97 -13.73 -0.06
CA THR A 127 5.15 -14.02 -0.89
C THR A 127 6.21 -14.81 -0.13
N GLU A 128 6.84 -15.75 -0.83
CA GLU A 128 7.95 -16.59 -0.35
C GLU A 128 9.19 -16.37 -1.23
N PRO A 129 10.41 -16.69 -0.76
CA PRO A 129 11.63 -16.57 -1.57
C PRO A 129 11.54 -17.25 -2.94
N GLY A 130 10.84 -18.39 -3.01
CA GLY A 130 10.62 -19.13 -4.26
C GLY A 130 9.27 -18.87 -4.94
N THR A 131 8.42 -17.98 -4.42
CA THR A 131 7.04 -17.82 -4.91
C THR A 131 6.50 -16.40 -4.71
N GLY A 132 6.29 -15.69 -5.81
CA GLY A 132 5.56 -14.41 -5.85
C GLY A 132 4.31 -14.50 -6.72
N SER A 133 4.48 -14.30 -8.04
CA SER A 133 3.35 -14.28 -8.99
C SER A 133 2.55 -15.60 -9.04
N ASP A 134 3.19 -16.78 -8.90
CA ASP A 134 2.49 -18.07 -8.77
C ASP A 134 2.08 -18.32 -7.32
N LEU A 135 1.24 -17.46 -6.73
CA LEU A 135 0.93 -17.51 -5.30
C LEU A 135 0.37 -18.88 -4.84
N ALA A 136 -0.32 -19.61 -5.73
CA ALA A 136 -0.81 -20.96 -5.46
C ALA A 136 0.33 -21.99 -5.27
N GLY A 137 1.55 -21.68 -5.70
CA GLY A 137 2.74 -22.52 -5.55
C GLY A 137 3.45 -22.44 -4.19
N MET A 138 2.88 -21.72 -3.22
CA MET A 138 3.50 -21.52 -1.91
C MET A 138 3.73 -22.84 -1.15
N ARG A 139 4.78 -22.84 -0.32
CA ARG A 139 5.29 -24.01 0.42
C ARG A 139 5.20 -23.87 1.93
N THR A 140 4.89 -22.68 2.47
CA THR A 140 4.59 -22.52 3.89
C THR A 140 3.39 -23.40 4.24
N THR A 141 3.54 -24.27 5.24
CA THR A 141 2.50 -25.24 5.65
C THR A 141 2.01 -24.92 7.05
N ALA A 142 0.75 -25.25 7.31
CA ALA A 142 0.15 -25.20 8.63
C ALA A 142 -0.61 -26.51 8.86
N VAL A 143 -0.03 -27.41 9.66
CA VAL A 143 -0.63 -28.73 9.91
C VAL A 143 -1.45 -28.67 11.19
N ARG A 144 -2.72 -29.05 11.12
CA ARG A 144 -3.60 -29.04 12.29
C ARG A 144 -3.16 -30.08 13.32
N ASP A 145 -3.04 -29.66 14.58
CA ASP A 145 -2.72 -30.47 15.75
C ASP A 145 -3.64 -30.06 16.90
N GLY A 146 -4.78 -30.74 17.03
CA GLY A 146 -5.81 -30.41 18.02
C GLY A 146 -6.51 -29.07 17.76
N ASP A 147 -6.41 -28.16 18.72
CA ASP A 147 -6.93 -26.79 18.70
C ASP A 147 -5.91 -25.76 18.18
N GLU A 148 -4.78 -26.22 17.64
CA GLU A 148 -3.74 -25.38 17.05
C GLU A 148 -3.33 -25.87 15.64
N TYR A 149 -2.65 -25.01 14.90
CA TYR A 149 -1.87 -25.35 13.71
C TYR A 149 -0.39 -25.22 14.03
N VAL A 150 0.41 -26.17 13.55
CA VAL A 150 1.87 -26.09 13.53
C VAL A 150 2.30 -25.49 12.20
N LEU A 151 2.71 -24.22 12.23
CA LEU A 151 3.10 -23.41 11.07
C LEU A 151 4.61 -23.48 10.83
N ASN A 152 5.00 -23.84 9.60
CA ASN A 152 6.38 -23.94 9.16
C ASN A 152 6.58 -23.29 7.79
N GLY A 153 7.58 -22.44 7.65
CA GLY A 153 7.94 -21.82 6.38
C GLY A 153 8.68 -20.49 6.50
N ALA A 154 8.74 -19.77 5.38
CA ALA A 154 9.38 -18.47 5.31
C ALA A 154 8.64 -17.56 4.32
N LYS A 155 8.51 -16.29 4.70
CA LYS A 155 7.89 -15.23 3.90
C LYS A 155 8.89 -14.11 3.66
N THR A 156 8.80 -13.45 2.51
CA THR A 156 9.75 -12.41 2.11
C THR A 156 9.04 -11.21 1.50
N PHE A 157 9.70 -10.05 1.56
CA PHE A 157 9.16 -8.75 1.14
C PHE A 157 7.93 -8.30 1.94
N ILE A 158 7.91 -8.57 3.25
CA ILE A 158 6.75 -8.26 4.09
C ILE A 158 6.82 -6.81 4.58
N THR A 159 6.02 -5.96 3.96
CA THR A 159 5.84 -4.55 4.36
C THR A 159 5.28 -4.47 5.77
N GLY A 160 5.95 -3.74 6.67
CA GLY A 160 5.57 -3.67 8.08
C GLY A 160 5.99 -4.89 8.90
N GLY A 161 6.78 -5.79 8.32
CA GLY A 161 7.12 -7.05 8.95
C GLY A 161 7.92 -6.90 10.25
N ILE A 162 8.68 -5.80 10.42
CA ILE A 162 9.44 -5.57 11.66
C ILE A 162 8.53 -5.10 12.80
N GLN A 163 7.63 -4.15 12.50
CA GLN A 163 6.79 -3.51 13.52
C GLN A 163 5.43 -4.16 13.73
N ALA A 164 4.99 -5.09 12.87
CA ALA A 164 3.67 -5.70 12.99
C ALA A 164 3.52 -6.53 14.27
N ASP A 165 2.40 -6.33 14.96
CA ASP A 165 1.96 -7.14 16.10
C ASP A 165 1.08 -8.30 15.64
N LEU A 166 0.36 -8.12 14.52
CA LEU A 166 -0.47 -9.13 13.89
C LEU A 166 -0.03 -9.34 12.44
N VAL A 167 0.30 -10.57 12.07
CA VAL A 167 0.67 -10.93 10.70
C VAL A 167 -0.37 -11.88 10.14
N VAL A 168 -1.09 -11.46 9.11
CA VAL A 168 -1.97 -12.35 8.33
C VAL A 168 -1.09 -13.20 7.42
N VAL A 169 -0.78 -14.42 7.84
CA VAL A 169 0.05 -15.38 7.09
C VAL A 169 -0.85 -16.24 6.21
N VAL A 170 -0.53 -16.31 4.92
CA VAL A 170 -1.17 -17.30 4.03
C VAL A 170 -0.33 -18.57 4.05
N ALA A 171 -0.94 -19.67 4.49
CA ALA A 171 -0.29 -20.97 4.61
C ALA A 171 -1.16 -22.08 4.01
N ARG A 172 -0.50 -23.15 3.59
CA ARG A 172 -1.16 -24.35 3.08
C ARG A 172 -1.58 -25.26 4.23
N THR A 173 -2.88 -25.40 4.46
CA THR A 173 -3.44 -26.35 5.44
C THR A 173 -3.84 -27.67 4.80
N SER A 174 -4.13 -27.68 3.50
CA SER A 174 -4.40 -28.90 2.74
C SER A 174 -3.93 -28.80 1.28
N THR A 175 -3.84 -29.95 0.62
CA THR A 175 -3.46 -30.02 -0.80
C THR A 175 -4.59 -30.69 -1.57
N ASP A 176 -5.09 -30.00 -2.59
CA ASP A 176 -5.96 -30.57 -3.62
C ASP A 176 -5.11 -30.78 -4.89
N PRO A 177 -4.88 -32.03 -5.32
CA PRO A 177 -4.09 -32.34 -6.52
C PRO A 177 -4.63 -31.69 -7.80
N GLU A 178 -5.95 -31.50 -7.89
CA GLU A 178 -6.63 -30.97 -9.07
C GLU A 178 -6.69 -29.43 -9.05
N ASN A 179 -6.55 -28.82 -7.87
CA ASN A 179 -6.63 -27.37 -7.73
C ASN A 179 -5.73 -26.83 -6.61
N ARG A 180 -4.48 -26.47 -6.96
CA ARG A 180 -3.49 -25.87 -6.05
C ARG A 180 -3.96 -24.59 -5.32
N ARG A 181 -5.04 -23.95 -5.79
CA ARG A 181 -5.62 -22.74 -5.17
C ARG A 181 -6.46 -23.07 -3.94
N LYS A 182 -6.97 -24.30 -3.82
CA LYS A 182 -7.65 -24.78 -2.62
C LYS A 182 -6.64 -25.14 -1.53
N GLY A 183 -7.11 -25.14 -0.29
CA GLY A 183 -6.33 -25.56 0.87
C GLY A 183 -5.32 -24.52 1.36
N LEU A 184 -5.53 -23.26 0.97
CA LEU A 184 -4.83 -22.11 1.53
C LEU A 184 -5.71 -21.46 2.60
N THR A 185 -5.11 -21.10 3.72
CA THR A 185 -5.82 -20.53 4.88
C THR A 185 -5.11 -19.26 5.35
N LEU A 186 -5.88 -18.29 5.84
CA LEU A 186 -5.36 -17.10 6.50
C LEU A 186 -5.21 -17.38 8.00
N LEU A 187 -3.98 -17.30 8.52
CA LEU A 187 -3.67 -17.46 9.94
C LEU A 187 -3.13 -16.14 10.48
N VAL A 188 -3.73 -15.62 11.54
CA VAL A 188 -3.20 -14.43 12.22
C VAL A 188 -2.16 -14.86 13.24
N VAL A 189 -0.88 -14.65 12.91
CA VAL A 189 0.24 -14.91 13.81
C VAL A 189 0.51 -13.65 14.61
N GLU A 190 0.51 -13.77 15.94
CA GLU A 190 0.74 -12.65 16.85
C GLU A 190 2.22 -12.54 17.23
N ASP A 191 2.67 -11.33 17.52
CA ASP A 191 4.01 -11.10 18.05
C ASP A 191 4.27 -11.89 19.34
N GLY A 192 5.50 -12.38 19.49
CA GLY A 192 5.91 -13.16 20.66
C GLY A 192 5.54 -14.65 20.64
N MET A 193 4.80 -15.14 19.63
CA MET A 193 4.58 -16.58 19.46
C MET A 193 5.92 -17.33 19.27
N ALA A 194 6.11 -18.42 20.02
CA ALA A 194 7.34 -19.21 19.97
C ALA A 194 7.59 -19.76 18.55
N GLY A 195 8.82 -19.64 18.07
CA GLY A 195 9.23 -20.08 16.73
C GLY A 195 8.92 -19.09 15.59
N PHE A 196 8.20 -18.00 15.86
CA PHE A 196 8.01 -16.90 14.92
C PHE A 196 9.15 -15.89 15.07
N GLU A 197 9.96 -15.77 14.02
CA GLU A 197 11.11 -14.87 14.00
C GLU A 197 11.04 -13.88 12.85
N ARG A 198 11.58 -12.70 13.09
CA ARG A 198 11.74 -11.65 12.09
C ARG A 198 13.19 -11.61 11.65
N GLY A 199 13.40 -11.73 10.35
CA GLY A 199 14.71 -11.54 9.73
C GLY A 199 15.13 -10.08 9.75
N ARG A 200 16.17 -9.77 8.97
CA ARG A 200 16.65 -8.40 8.83
C ARG A 200 15.64 -7.53 8.09
N GLU A 201 15.66 -6.24 8.39
CA GLU A 201 15.06 -5.24 7.52
C GLU A 201 15.82 -5.22 6.19
N LEU A 202 15.08 -5.29 5.08
CA LEU A 202 15.65 -5.38 3.75
C LEU A 202 16.09 -4.00 3.25
N GLU A 203 17.33 -3.95 2.74
CA GLU A 203 17.88 -2.78 2.06
C GLU A 203 17.22 -2.63 0.68
N LYS A 204 16.62 -1.45 0.44
CA LYS A 204 15.80 -1.18 -0.75
C LYS A 204 16.29 0.06 -1.47
N MET A 205 16.10 0.08 -2.79
CA MET A 205 16.37 1.26 -3.62
C MET A 205 15.53 2.47 -3.19
N GLY A 206 14.24 2.25 -2.89
CA GLY A 206 13.28 3.27 -2.46
C GLY A 206 12.34 2.72 -1.39
N CYS A 207 11.30 3.50 -1.05
CA CYS A 207 10.37 3.24 0.04
C CYS A 207 11.10 3.01 1.37
N LYS A 208 12.10 3.85 1.65
CA LYS A 208 13.04 3.66 2.76
C LYS A 208 12.40 3.77 4.14
N VAL A 209 11.25 4.44 4.27
CA VAL A 209 10.52 4.52 5.53
C VAL A 209 9.63 3.31 5.80
N GLN A 210 9.67 2.27 4.96
CA GLN A 210 8.93 1.02 5.14
C GLN A 210 9.86 -0.09 5.61
N ASP A 211 9.55 -0.65 6.78
CA ASP A 211 10.28 -1.75 7.41
C ASP A 211 9.93 -3.11 6.78
N THR A 212 10.33 -3.27 5.51
CA THR A 212 10.15 -4.51 4.76
C THR A 212 11.06 -5.60 5.30
N ALA A 213 10.50 -6.75 5.68
CA ALA A 213 11.24 -7.82 6.34
C ALA A 213 11.08 -9.19 5.67
N GLU A 214 11.98 -10.10 6.04
CA GLU A 214 11.76 -11.55 5.95
C GLU A 214 11.16 -12.05 7.25
N LEU A 215 10.27 -13.04 7.19
CA LEU A 215 9.65 -13.69 8.33
C LEU A 215 9.91 -15.20 8.25
N SER A 216 10.24 -15.83 9.37
CA SER A 216 10.44 -17.29 9.47
C SER A 216 9.57 -17.89 10.55
N PHE A 217 9.05 -19.07 10.26
CA PHE A 217 8.16 -19.82 11.15
C PHE A 217 8.74 -21.23 11.30
N THR A 218 9.13 -21.57 12.53
CA THR A 218 9.64 -22.89 12.90
C THR A 218 8.75 -23.46 14.00
N ASP A 219 7.91 -24.44 13.64
CA ASP A 219 6.97 -25.10 14.54
C ASP A 219 6.10 -24.14 15.37
N VAL A 220 5.66 -23.03 14.75
CA VAL A 220 4.85 -22.01 15.42
C VAL A 220 3.47 -22.58 15.69
N ARG A 221 3.07 -22.64 16.97
CA ARG A 221 1.73 -23.10 17.37
C ARG A 221 0.75 -21.93 17.33
N VAL A 222 -0.14 -21.96 16.34
CA VAL A 222 -1.14 -20.92 16.09
C VAL A 222 -2.53 -21.47 16.44
N PRO A 223 -3.27 -20.88 17.38
CA PRO A 223 -4.62 -21.35 17.73
C PRO A 223 -5.55 -21.40 16.52
N VAL A 224 -6.45 -22.39 16.46
CA VAL A 224 -7.52 -22.44 15.45
C VAL A 224 -8.41 -21.18 15.53
N ALA A 225 -8.54 -20.57 16.71
CA ALA A 225 -9.21 -19.29 16.89
C ALA A 225 -8.55 -18.12 16.15
N ASN A 226 -7.30 -18.28 15.67
CA ASN A 226 -6.59 -17.28 14.86
C ASN A 226 -6.76 -17.50 13.35
N VAL A 227 -7.55 -18.48 12.92
CA VAL A 227 -7.96 -18.59 11.51
C VAL A 227 -8.88 -17.42 11.18
N LEU A 228 -8.51 -16.64 10.16
CA LEU A 228 -9.30 -15.49 9.69
C LEU A 228 -10.17 -15.93 8.50
N GLY A 229 -11.49 -15.97 8.71
CA GLY A 229 -12.44 -16.55 7.77
C GLY A 229 -12.52 -18.09 7.88
N GLU A 230 -12.73 -18.77 6.76
CA GLU A 230 -12.87 -20.23 6.70
C GLU A 230 -11.57 -20.92 6.25
N GLU A 231 -11.34 -22.14 6.77
CA GLU A 231 -10.21 -22.96 6.37
C GLU A 231 -10.28 -23.33 4.87
N GLY A 232 -9.17 -23.14 4.14
CA GLY A 232 -9.05 -23.51 2.73
C GLY A 232 -9.56 -22.47 1.73
N GLU A 233 -10.21 -21.40 2.20
CA GLU A 233 -10.87 -20.38 1.37
C GLU A 233 -10.00 -19.14 1.10
N ALA A 234 -8.75 -19.09 1.59
CA ALA A 234 -7.91 -17.90 1.50
C ALA A 234 -7.73 -17.40 0.06
N PHE A 235 -7.57 -18.28 -0.93
CA PHE A 235 -7.38 -17.83 -2.32
C PHE A 235 -8.59 -17.05 -2.86
N SER A 236 -9.80 -17.39 -2.39
CA SER A 236 -11.01 -16.64 -2.70
C SER A 236 -10.97 -15.25 -2.05
N TYR A 237 -10.62 -15.17 -0.77
CA TYR A 237 -10.51 -13.91 -0.02
C TYR A 237 -9.47 -12.97 -0.62
N LEU A 238 -8.30 -13.50 -0.99
CA LEU A 238 -7.27 -12.78 -1.71
C LEU A 238 -7.82 -12.22 -3.03
N GLY A 239 -8.57 -13.03 -3.78
CA GLY A 239 -9.25 -12.63 -5.01
C GLY A 239 -10.16 -11.41 -4.85
N HIS A 240 -10.97 -11.38 -3.79
CA HIS A 240 -11.87 -10.27 -3.47
C HIS A 240 -11.10 -8.99 -3.12
N ASN A 241 -10.04 -9.10 -2.33
CA ASN A 241 -9.34 -7.92 -1.82
C ASN A 241 -8.34 -7.30 -2.82
N LEU A 242 -7.91 -8.06 -3.84
CA LEU A 242 -6.93 -7.61 -4.83
C LEU A 242 -7.37 -6.39 -5.64
N ALA A 243 -8.68 -6.15 -5.80
CA ALA A 243 -9.18 -4.96 -6.50
C ALA A 243 -8.78 -3.68 -5.74
N GLN A 244 -9.07 -3.63 -4.43
CA GLN A 244 -8.69 -2.49 -3.58
C GLN A 244 -7.18 -2.35 -3.45
N GLU A 245 -6.44 -3.45 -3.27
CA GLU A 245 -4.98 -3.43 -3.19
C GLU A 245 -4.35 -2.81 -4.45
N ARG A 246 -4.84 -3.17 -5.65
CA ARG A 246 -4.35 -2.60 -6.92
C ARG A 246 -4.74 -1.14 -7.09
N LEU A 247 -5.95 -0.78 -6.69
CA LEU A 247 -6.43 0.60 -6.71
C LEU A 247 -5.60 1.49 -5.79
N THR A 248 -5.24 1.00 -4.60
CA THR A 248 -4.33 1.66 -3.63
C THR A 248 -3.00 2.04 -4.28
N VAL A 249 -2.42 1.14 -5.09
CA VAL A 249 -1.18 1.44 -5.82
C VAL A 249 -1.40 2.55 -6.85
N ALA A 250 -2.50 2.49 -7.59
CA ALA A 250 -2.81 3.47 -8.62
C ALA A 250 -3.03 4.88 -8.06
N VAL A 251 -3.73 4.99 -6.91
CA VAL A 251 -3.90 6.26 -6.19
C VAL A 251 -2.55 6.89 -5.86
N GLY A 252 -1.68 6.15 -5.18
CA GLY A 252 -0.34 6.62 -4.85
C GLY A 252 0.49 7.01 -6.08
N SER A 253 0.38 6.24 -7.17
CA SER A 253 1.07 6.52 -8.43
C SER A 253 0.69 7.86 -9.05
N VAL A 254 -0.62 8.16 -9.12
CA VAL A 254 -1.11 9.44 -9.67
C VAL A 254 -0.76 10.60 -8.74
N ALA A 255 -0.95 10.44 -7.43
CA ALA A 255 -0.67 11.48 -6.45
C ALA A 255 0.83 11.88 -6.42
N GLN A 256 1.73 10.89 -6.49
CA GLN A 256 3.17 11.13 -6.55
C GLN A 256 3.61 11.75 -7.89
N ALA A 257 3.01 11.34 -9.02
CA ALA A 257 3.28 11.95 -10.32
C ALA A 257 2.88 13.44 -10.36
N ARG A 258 1.72 13.80 -9.79
CA ARG A 258 1.30 15.21 -9.62
C ARG A 258 2.30 16.01 -8.80
N SER A 259 2.79 15.41 -7.72
CA SER A 259 3.74 16.05 -6.81
C SER A 259 5.12 16.23 -7.44
N ALA A 260 5.57 15.27 -8.28
CA ALA A 260 6.78 15.40 -9.08
C ALA A 260 6.70 16.57 -10.07
N ILE A 261 5.56 16.74 -10.76
CA ILE A 261 5.33 17.89 -11.65
C ILE A 261 5.39 19.20 -10.87
N ALA A 262 4.72 19.27 -9.71
CA ALA A 262 4.74 20.46 -8.87
C ALA A 262 6.17 20.83 -8.41
N ALA A 263 6.94 19.84 -7.98
CA ALA A 263 8.34 20.01 -7.59
C ALA A 263 9.20 20.49 -8.77
N ALA A 264 9.02 19.90 -9.96
CA ALA A 264 9.74 20.31 -11.17
C ALA A 264 9.37 21.74 -11.61
N ILE A 265 8.10 22.14 -11.50
CA ILE A 265 7.66 23.51 -11.77
C ILE A 265 8.35 24.49 -10.82
N GLY A 266 8.36 24.20 -9.51
CA GLY A 266 9.04 25.03 -8.51
C GLY A 266 10.52 25.19 -8.85
N TYR A 267 11.23 24.07 -9.00
CA TYR A 267 12.66 24.08 -9.31
C TYR A 267 13.00 24.83 -10.60
N THR A 268 12.25 24.60 -11.68
CA THR A 268 12.54 25.22 -12.99
C THR A 268 12.21 26.71 -13.04
N LYS A 269 11.30 27.21 -12.19
CA LYS A 269 11.06 28.65 -12.04
C LYS A 269 12.20 29.37 -11.33
N ASP A 270 12.81 28.71 -10.34
CA ASP A 270 13.89 29.30 -9.54
C ASP A 270 15.27 29.14 -10.19
N ARG A 271 15.53 27.99 -10.82
CA ARG A 271 16.79 27.68 -11.48
C ARG A 271 16.97 28.56 -12.71
N LYS A 272 18.10 29.28 -12.78
CA LYS A 272 18.49 30.04 -13.98
C LYS A 272 19.53 29.31 -14.82
N ALA A 273 19.38 29.38 -16.14
CA ALA A 273 20.38 28.97 -17.13
C ALA A 273 20.34 29.97 -18.30
N PHE A 274 21.50 30.30 -18.88
CA PHE A 274 21.60 31.27 -19.96
C PHE A 274 20.88 32.60 -19.66
N GLY A 275 21.00 33.09 -18.41
CA GLY A 275 20.45 34.38 -17.97
C GLY A 275 18.95 34.41 -17.66
N GLN A 276 18.20 33.31 -17.79
CA GLN A 276 16.76 33.27 -17.55
C GLN A 276 16.32 32.00 -16.79
N PRO A 277 15.14 31.99 -16.15
CA PRO A 277 14.59 30.78 -15.54
C PRO A 277 14.50 29.61 -16.52
N VAL A 278 14.78 28.39 -16.08
CA VAL A 278 14.68 27.19 -16.93
C VAL A 278 13.24 27.00 -17.44
N ALA A 279 12.25 27.38 -16.65
CA ALA A 279 10.84 27.36 -17.04
C ALA A 279 10.49 28.24 -18.25
N SER A 280 11.36 29.16 -18.69
CA SER A 280 11.10 29.99 -19.87
C SER A 280 11.38 29.27 -21.19
N PHE A 281 12.25 28.25 -21.20
CA PHE A 281 12.62 27.51 -22.40
C PHE A 281 11.44 26.67 -22.93
N GLN A 282 11.30 26.62 -24.25
CA GLN A 282 10.19 25.91 -24.92
C GLN A 282 10.17 24.42 -24.57
N ASN A 283 11.34 23.76 -24.56
CA ASN A 283 11.42 22.34 -24.22
C ASN A 283 10.86 22.07 -22.81
N THR A 284 11.28 22.80 -21.78
CA THR A 284 10.76 22.65 -20.41
C THR A 284 9.24 22.81 -20.34
N LYS A 285 8.68 23.79 -21.07
CA LYS A 285 7.22 23.99 -21.14
C LYS A 285 6.52 22.79 -21.79
N PHE A 286 7.07 22.26 -22.88
CA PHE A 286 6.51 21.11 -23.57
C PHE A 286 6.58 19.83 -22.73
N GLU A 287 7.70 19.60 -22.04
CA GLU A 287 7.87 18.46 -21.13
C GLU A 287 6.82 18.48 -20.00
N LEU A 288 6.68 19.62 -19.32
CA LEU A 288 5.71 19.78 -18.24
C LEU A 288 4.26 19.70 -18.73
N ALA A 289 3.96 20.25 -19.92
CA ALA A 289 2.63 20.15 -20.51
C ALA A 289 2.26 18.69 -20.86
N ALA A 290 3.20 17.93 -21.41
CA ALA A 290 3.00 16.51 -21.73
C ALA A 290 2.82 15.66 -20.46
N CYS A 291 3.67 15.87 -19.43
CA CYS A 291 3.53 15.20 -18.14
C CYS A 291 2.17 15.52 -17.49
N SER A 292 1.76 16.79 -17.48
CA SER A 292 0.45 17.20 -16.97
C SER A 292 -0.70 16.52 -17.71
N THR A 293 -0.60 16.38 -19.03
CA THR A 293 -1.63 15.73 -19.84
C THR A 293 -1.76 14.25 -19.51
N GLU A 294 -0.64 13.53 -19.39
CA GLU A 294 -0.64 12.11 -19.01
C GLU A 294 -1.26 11.89 -17.62
N VAL A 295 -0.92 12.76 -16.66
CA VAL A 295 -1.45 12.68 -15.30
C VAL A 295 -2.95 12.93 -15.25
N GLU A 296 -3.46 13.91 -16.00
CA GLU A 296 -4.91 14.19 -16.06
C GLU A 296 -5.69 13.05 -16.71
N ALA A 297 -5.12 12.40 -17.73
CA ALA A 297 -5.71 11.18 -18.30
C ALA A 297 -5.77 10.03 -17.28
N ALA A 298 -4.69 9.83 -16.52
CA ALA A 298 -4.66 8.85 -15.43
C ALA A 298 -5.63 9.19 -14.30
N GLN A 299 -5.75 10.48 -13.93
CA GLN A 299 -6.66 10.94 -12.89
C GLN A 299 -8.12 10.67 -13.25
N ALA A 300 -8.53 10.92 -14.50
CA ALA A 300 -9.90 10.64 -14.94
C ALA A 300 -10.23 9.14 -14.86
N MET A 301 -9.29 8.29 -15.28
CA MET A 301 -9.43 6.84 -15.17
C MET A 301 -9.49 6.37 -13.70
N LEU A 302 -8.63 6.94 -12.85
CA LEU A 302 -8.56 6.64 -11.43
C LEU A 302 -9.83 7.05 -10.68
N ASP A 303 -10.31 8.29 -10.87
CA ASP A 303 -11.50 8.79 -10.17
C ASP A 303 -12.74 7.94 -10.51
N ARG A 304 -12.87 7.50 -11.76
CA ARG A 304 -13.94 6.55 -12.15
C ARG A 304 -13.78 5.22 -11.42
N ALA A 305 -12.56 4.70 -11.30
CA ALA A 305 -12.30 3.45 -10.60
C ALA A 305 -12.57 3.55 -9.09
N VAL A 306 -12.24 4.69 -8.46
CA VAL A 306 -12.56 4.94 -7.05
C VAL A 306 -14.07 5.00 -6.83
N ALA A 307 -14.82 5.70 -7.69
CA ALA A 307 -16.28 5.74 -7.60
C ALA A 307 -16.89 4.33 -7.72
N LEU A 308 -16.47 3.55 -8.72
CA LEU A 308 -16.90 2.16 -8.87
C LEU A 308 -16.54 1.30 -7.66
N HIS A 309 -15.39 1.54 -7.03
CA HIS A 309 -14.97 0.79 -5.85
C HIS A 309 -15.85 1.10 -4.63
N VAL A 310 -16.16 2.37 -4.40
CA VAL A 310 -17.10 2.82 -3.35
C VAL A 310 -18.49 2.23 -3.56
N ASP A 311 -18.93 2.11 -4.81
CA ASP A 311 -20.23 1.52 -5.18
C ASP A 311 -20.21 -0.03 -5.17
N GLY A 312 -19.06 -0.67 -4.92
CA GLY A 312 -18.90 -2.13 -4.94
C GLY A 312 -18.91 -2.76 -6.35
N GLU A 313 -18.74 -1.95 -7.39
CA GLU A 313 -18.84 -2.33 -8.80
C GLU A 313 -17.47 -2.48 -9.50
N LEU A 314 -16.36 -2.15 -8.83
CA LEU A 314 -15.03 -2.22 -9.45
C LEU A 314 -14.60 -3.68 -9.68
N SER A 315 -14.58 -4.08 -10.96
CA SER A 315 -14.12 -5.42 -11.32
C SER A 315 -12.61 -5.59 -11.11
N GLY A 316 -12.18 -6.82 -10.83
CA GLY A 316 -10.74 -7.14 -10.70
C GLY A 316 -9.95 -6.88 -12.00
N ALA A 317 -10.61 -6.95 -13.16
CA ALA A 317 -9.99 -6.63 -14.46
C ALA A 317 -9.81 -5.11 -14.64
N ASP A 318 -10.79 -4.30 -14.24
CA ASP A 318 -10.68 -2.85 -14.30
C ASP A 318 -9.65 -2.32 -13.31
N ALA A 319 -9.62 -2.86 -12.08
CA ALA A 319 -8.54 -2.57 -11.13
C ALA A 319 -7.15 -2.87 -11.72
N ALA A 320 -7.00 -3.97 -12.48
CA ALA A 320 -5.76 -4.31 -13.16
C ALA A 320 -5.40 -3.32 -14.28
N ARG A 321 -6.38 -2.86 -15.08
CA ARG A 321 -6.18 -1.82 -16.11
C ARG A 321 -5.70 -0.52 -15.49
N VAL A 322 -6.37 -0.07 -14.43
CA VAL A 322 -6.06 1.19 -13.73
C VAL A 322 -4.67 1.13 -13.13
N LYS A 323 -4.33 0.05 -12.41
CA LYS A 323 -2.99 -0.14 -11.84
C LYS A 323 -1.90 -0.16 -12.90
N LEU A 324 -2.09 -0.93 -13.98
CA LEU A 324 -1.12 -0.99 -15.07
C LEU A 324 -0.88 0.39 -15.68
N PHE A 325 -1.95 1.11 -16.03
CA PHE A 325 -1.83 2.42 -16.67
C PHE A 325 -1.16 3.45 -15.75
N CYS A 326 -1.63 3.56 -14.51
CA CYS A 326 -1.16 4.57 -13.56
C CYS A 326 0.30 4.34 -13.16
N THR A 327 0.73 3.10 -12.95
CA THR A 327 2.11 2.79 -12.52
C THR A 327 3.12 2.98 -13.65
N GLU A 328 2.77 2.66 -14.91
CA GLU A 328 3.64 2.97 -16.05
C GLU A 328 3.68 4.48 -16.36
N MET A 329 2.57 5.19 -16.19
CA MET A 329 2.52 6.66 -16.30
C MET A 329 3.40 7.32 -15.25
N GLN A 330 3.30 6.89 -13.99
CA GLN A 330 4.13 7.40 -12.90
C GLN A 330 5.62 7.29 -13.23
N ALA A 331 6.06 6.14 -13.74
CA ALA A 331 7.45 5.93 -14.12
C ALA A 331 7.92 6.93 -15.19
N ARG A 332 7.13 7.14 -16.26
CA ARG A 332 7.47 8.10 -17.32
C ARG A 332 7.49 9.54 -16.81
N VAL A 333 6.47 9.95 -16.05
CA VAL A 333 6.34 11.33 -15.58
C VAL A 333 7.44 11.69 -14.59
N ILE A 334 7.73 10.81 -13.63
CA ILE A 334 8.77 11.09 -12.63
C ILE A 334 10.16 11.10 -13.26
N ASP A 335 10.46 10.21 -14.20
CA ASP A 335 11.73 10.22 -14.95
C ASP A 335 11.93 11.54 -15.71
N ARG A 336 10.91 12.00 -16.45
CA ARG A 336 10.93 13.29 -17.15
C ARG A 336 11.07 14.47 -16.21
N CYS A 337 10.37 14.44 -15.06
CA CYS A 337 10.50 15.47 -14.04
C CYS A 337 11.90 15.49 -13.43
N LEU A 338 12.50 14.34 -13.13
CA LEU A 338 13.87 14.21 -12.63
C LEU A 338 14.87 14.84 -13.61
N GLN A 339 14.71 14.58 -14.91
CA GLN A 339 15.59 15.15 -15.93
C GLN A 339 15.61 16.69 -15.92
N LEU A 340 14.51 17.35 -15.55
CA LEU A 340 14.44 18.82 -15.45
C LEU A 340 15.27 19.38 -14.28
N PHE A 341 15.63 18.56 -13.29
CA PHE A 341 16.55 18.95 -12.22
C PHE A 341 18.02 18.88 -12.66
N GLY A 342 18.33 18.19 -13.76
CA GLY A 342 19.69 17.94 -14.21
C GLY A 342 20.50 17.14 -13.17
N GLY A 343 21.76 17.52 -12.94
CA GLY A 343 22.61 16.82 -11.96
C GLY A 343 22.05 16.80 -10.54
N TYR A 344 21.29 17.82 -10.13
CA TYR A 344 20.65 17.86 -8.82
C TYR A 344 19.51 16.84 -8.68
N GLY A 345 18.90 16.42 -9.78
CA GLY A 345 17.88 15.37 -9.78
C GLY A 345 18.42 13.99 -9.40
N TYR A 346 19.74 13.81 -9.49
CA TYR A 346 20.44 12.60 -9.07
C TYR A 346 20.84 12.62 -7.58
N MET A 347 20.79 13.79 -6.92
CA MET A 347 21.18 13.94 -5.53
C MET A 347 19.98 13.68 -4.60
N MET A 348 20.17 12.86 -3.57
CA MET A 348 19.10 12.51 -2.60
C MET A 348 18.62 13.69 -1.74
N GLU A 349 19.34 14.81 -1.75
CA GLU A 349 18.92 16.08 -1.14
C GLU A 349 17.66 16.66 -1.80
N TYR A 350 17.39 16.29 -3.06
CA TYR A 350 16.19 16.71 -3.77
C TYR A 350 15.13 15.61 -3.74
N PRO A 351 13.87 15.93 -3.39
CA PRO A 351 12.82 14.93 -3.22
C PRO A 351 12.50 14.17 -4.51
N ILE A 352 12.85 14.71 -5.69
CA ILE A 352 12.63 14.05 -6.98
C ILE A 352 13.42 12.74 -7.13
N ALA A 353 14.64 12.67 -6.56
CA ALA A 353 15.46 11.46 -6.57
C ALA A 353 14.77 10.33 -5.79
N ARG A 354 14.22 10.66 -4.62
CA ARG A 354 13.44 9.73 -3.80
C ARG A 354 12.15 9.30 -4.50
N LEU A 355 11.39 10.25 -5.07
CA LEU A 355 10.17 9.91 -5.83
C LEU A 355 10.47 8.94 -6.98
N TYR A 356 11.62 9.09 -7.65
CA TYR A 356 12.06 8.17 -8.69
C TYR A 356 12.32 6.76 -8.15
N THR A 357 13.07 6.64 -7.05
CA THR A 357 13.35 5.33 -6.45
C THR A 357 12.10 4.65 -5.89
N ASP A 358 11.19 5.43 -5.29
CA ASP A 358 9.96 4.92 -4.69
C ASP A 358 8.96 4.44 -5.77
N ALA A 359 8.88 5.16 -6.88
CA ALA A 359 8.02 4.80 -8.01
C ALA A 359 8.41 3.49 -8.68
N ARG A 360 9.69 3.09 -8.61
CA ARG A 360 10.19 1.93 -9.34
C ARG A 360 9.46 0.64 -8.98
N VAL A 361 9.11 0.47 -7.71
CA VAL A 361 8.54 -0.77 -7.18
C VAL A 361 7.02 -0.90 -7.40
N ALA A 362 6.31 0.19 -7.74
CA ALA A 362 4.87 0.18 -7.99
C ALA A 362 4.46 -0.74 -9.16
N ARG A 363 5.37 -1.00 -10.10
CA ARG A 363 5.19 -1.95 -11.22
C ARG A 363 5.45 -3.42 -10.83
N ILE A 364 5.86 -3.67 -9.59
CA ILE A 364 6.28 -4.99 -9.08
C ILE A 364 5.30 -5.53 -8.03
N TYR A 365 5.07 -4.77 -6.95
CA TYR A 365 4.16 -5.22 -5.88
C TYR A 365 2.68 -5.10 -6.29
N ALA A 366 1.79 -5.73 -5.51
CA ALA A 366 0.36 -5.91 -5.82
C ALA A 366 0.11 -6.61 -7.19
N GLY A 367 1.07 -7.47 -7.58
CA GLY A 367 1.15 -8.09 -8.90
C GLY A 367 1.90 -7.22 -9.91
N THR A 368 2.81 -7.83 -10.66
CA THR A 368 3.61 -7.12 -11.66
C THR A 368 2.77 -6.56 -12.81
N SER A 369 3.32 -5.63 -13.60
CA SER A 369 2.69 -5.18 -14.86
C SER A 369 2.29 -6.37 -15.76
N GLU A 370 3.08 -7.45 -15.77
CA GLU A 370 2.80 -8.66 -16.55
C GLU A 370 1.61 -9.44 -15.98
N VAL A 371 1.50 -9.56 -14.65
CA VAL A 371 0.33 -10.17 -14.00
C VAL A 371 -0.93 -9.37 -14.32
N MET A 372 -0.85 -8.02 -14.37
CA MET A 372 -2.00 -7.20 -14.77
C MET A 372 -2.41 -7.51 -16.22
N LYS A 373 -1.45 -7.63 -17.14
CA LYS A 373 -1.72 -7.99 -18.54
C LYS A 373 -2.39 -9.36 -18.66
N VAL A 374 -1.97 -10.36 -17.87
CA VAL A 374 -2.61 -11.69 -17.83
C VAL A 374 -4.08 -11.59 -17.39
N ILE A 375 -4.37 -10.81 -16.35
CA ILE A 375 -5.75 -10.62 -15.85
C ILE A 375 -6.62 -9.91 -16.90
N ILE A 376 -6.06 -8.87 -17.54
CA ILE A 376 -6.74 -8.13 -18.60
C ILE A 376 -7.02 -9.05 -19.79
N ALA A 377 -6.03 -9.82 -20.26
CA ALA A 377 -6.18 -10.76 -21.36
C ALA A 377 -7.30 -11.78 -21.08
N LYS A 378 -7.32 -12.36 -19.88
CA LYS A 378 -8.39 -13.28 -19.47
C LYS A 378 -9.77 -12.62 -19.53
N SER A 379 -9.90 -11.36 -19.14
CA SER A 379 -11.17 -10.61 -19.21
C SER A 379 -11.63 -10.32 -20.64
N LEU A 380 -10.73 -10.39 -21.62
CA LEU A 380 -11.02 -10.27 -23.04
C LEU A 380 -11.35 -11.64 -23.69
N GLY A 381 -11.32 -12.73 -22.91
CA GLY A 381 -11.53 -14.09 -23.39
C GLY A 381 -10.32 -14.71 -24.09
N LEU A 382 -9.11 -14.20 -23.84
CA LEU A 382 -7.84 -14.69 -24.41
C LEU A 382 -7.01 -15.50 -23.43
#